data_AF-A0A9P6BC67-F1
#
_entry.id   AF-A0A9P6BC67-F1
#
_cell.length_a   1.000
_cell.length_b   1.000
_cell.length_c   1.000
_cell.angle_alpha   90.00
_cell.angle_beta   90.00
_cell.angle_gamma   90.00
#
_symmetry.space_group_name_H-M   'P 1'
#
loop_
_entity.id
_entity.type
_entity.pdbx_description
1 polymer ?
#
loop_
_entity_poly.entity_id
_entity_poly.type
_entity_poly.pdbx_seq_one_letter_code
_entity_poly.pdbx_strand_id
1 'polypeptide(L)' 'FAEDLLTDRDLDMICGTYELESPGKGHQKSLVSWFPRPDIWFASGYSVGQWTNECELWFQ' A
#
# COMPACT_ATOMS: atom_id res chain seq x y z
N PHE A 1 -12.72 -17.51 -20.00
CA PHE A 1 -12.90 -16.41 -19.04
C PHE A 1 -11.50 -15.96 -18.66
N ALA A 2 -11.12 -14.72 -18.96
CA ALA A 2 -9.84 -14.17 -18.52
C ALA A 2 -10.04 -13.67 -17.08
N GLU A 3 -9.28 -14.19 -16.14
CA GLU A 3 -9.39 -13.83 -14.73
C GLU A 3 -8.60 -12.54 -14.55
N ASP A 4 -9.28 -11.39 -14.69
CA ASP A 4 -8.75 -10.03 -14.50
C ASP A 4 -8.55 -9.73 -13.01
N LEU A 5 -7.95 -10.67 -12.28
CA LEU A 5 -7.60 -10.48 -10.88
C LEU A 5 -6.17 -9.93 -10.80
N LEU A 6 -6.04 -8.78 -10.14
CA LEU A 6 -4.74 -8.23 -9.81
C LEU A 6 -3.99 -9.20 -8.89
N THR A 7 -2.75 -9.54 -9.26
CA THR A 7 -1.89 -10.33 -8.39
C THR A 7 -1.31 -9.46 -7.28
N ASP A 8 -0.81 -10.06 -6.19
CA ASP A 8 -0.11 -9.32 -5.13
C ASP A 8 1.06 -8.47 -5.66
N ARG A 9 1.74 -8.95 -6.72
CA ARG A 9 2.83 -8.21 -7.35
C ARG A 9 2.33 -6.97 -8.08
N ASP A 10 1.17 -7.07 -8.75
CA ASP A 10 0.55 -5.93 -9.41
C ASP A 10 0.10 -4.90 -8.38
N LEU A 11 -0.45 -5.37 -7.25
CA LEU A 11 -0.82 -4.51 -6.12
C LEU A 11 0.40 -3.81 -5.54
N ASP A 12 1.52 -4.51 -5.35
CA ASP A 12 2.76 -3.90 -4.88
C ASP A 12 3.28 -2.83 -5.85
N MET A 13 3.18 -3.08 -7.15
CA MET A 13 3.61 -2.11 -8.15
C MET A 13 2.69 -0.87 -8.16
N ILE A 14 1.37 -1.04 -8.08
CA ILE A 14 0.41 0.07 -8.10
C ILE A 14 0.46 0.87 -6.80
N CYS A 15 0.50 0.21 -5.65
CA CYS A 15 0.58 0.86 -4.34
C CYS A 15 1.99 1.41 -4.04
N GLY A 16 2.97 1.08 -4.88
CA GLY A 16 4.34 1.54 -4.72
C GLY A 16 4.98 0.97 -3.45
N THR A 17 4.79 -0.32 -3.19
CA THR A 17 5.38 -0.99 -2.03
C THR A 17 6.86 -1.26 -2.27
N TYR A 18 7.70 -0.96 -1.28
CA TYR A 18 9.12 -1.25 -1.28
C TYR A 18 9.59 -1.75 0.09
N GLU A 19 10.70 -2.50 0.07
CA GLU A 19 11.33 -3.01 1.28
C GLU A 19 12.34 -1.99 1.81
N LEU A 20 12.21 -1.64 3.09
CA LEU A 20 13.19 -0.88 3.83
C LEU A 20 13.94 -1.80 4.80
N GLU A 21 15.25 -1.81 4.67
CA GLU A 21 16.13 -2.42 5.65
C GLU A 21 16.23 -1.49 6.87
N SER A 22 15.89 -2.01 8.05
CA SER A 22 15.95 -1.22 9.29
C SER A 22 17.38 -1.21 9.83
N PRO A 23 18.10 -0.08 9.84
CA PRO A 23 19.47 -0.05 10.33
C PRO A 23 19.51 -0.43 11.82
N GLY A 24 20.32 -1.44 12.15
CA GLY A 24 20.58 -1.85 13.55
C GLY A 24 19.63 -2.90 14.15
N LYS A 25 18.66 -3.44 13.40
CA LYS A 25 17.71 -4.47 13.90
C LYS A 25 17.81 -5.84 13.22
N GLY A 26 19.03 -6.23 12.82
CA GLY A 26 19.23 -7.48 12.07
C GLY A 26 18.44 -7.48 10.75
N HIS A 27 18.29 -8.62 10.09
CA HIS A 27 17.64 -8.75 8.77
C HIS A 27 16.12 -8.47 8.79
N GLN A 28 15.63 -7.60 9.68
CA GLN A 28 14.25 -7.17 9.70
C GLN A 28 13.99 -6.21 8.54
N LYS A 29 13.26 -6.70 7.55
CA LYS A 29 12.73 -5.90 6.46
C LYS A 29 11.36 -5.35 6.84
N SER A 30 11.17 -4.06 6.65
CA SER A 30 9.86 -3.42 6.78
C SER A 30 9.32 -3.15 5.38
N LEU A 31 8.08 -3.57 5.12
CA LEU A 31 7.37 -3.21 3.89
C LEU A 31 6.69 -1.87 4.09
N VAL A 32 6.93 -0.93 3.18
CA VAL A 32 6.33 0.42 3.18
C VAL A 32 5.74 0.68 1.80
N SER A 33 4.62 1.38 1.70
CA SER A 33 3.96 1.70 0.44
C SER A 33 3.56 3.18 0.37
N TRP A 34 3.55 3.74 -0.84
CA TRP A 34 3.12 5.13 -1.08
C TRP A 34 1.61 5.30 -1.02
N PHE A 35 0.86 4.32 -1.53
CA PHE A 35 -0.59 4.26 -1.35
C PHE A 35 -0.93 3.10 -0.41
N PRO A 36 -2.01 3.20 0.39
CA PRO A 36 -2.49 2.08 1.17
C PRO A 36 -2.90 0.93 0.24
N ARG A 37 -2.60 -0.29 0.64
CA ARG A 37 -3.13 -1.48 -0.06
C ARG A 37 -4.66 -1.51 0.02
N PRO A 38 -5.36 -2.17 -0.93
CA PRO A 38 -6.82 -2.14 -1.00
C PRO A 38 -7.52 -2.55 0.30
N ASP A 39 -7.01 -3.57 0.99
CA ASP A 39 -7.53 -4.03 2.27
C ASP A 39 -7.49 -2.93 3.34
N ILE A 40 -6.38 -2.18 3.43
CA ILE A 40 -6.23 -1.04 4.33
C ILE A 40 -7.14 0.12 3.91
N TRP A 41 -7.18 0.43 2.61
CA TRP A 41 -7.99 1.50 2.07
C TRP A 41 -9.48 1.29 2.38
N PHE A 42 -10.03 0.11 2.10
CA PHE A 42 -11.43 -0.21 2.36
C PHE A 42 -11.77 -0.27 3.85
N ALA A 43 -10.82 -0.67 4.71
CA ALA A 43 -11.01 -0.69 6.16
C ALA A 43 -10.91 0.70 6.82
N SER A 44 -10.26 1.67 6.17
CA SER A 44 -9.91 2.96 6.77
C SER A 44 -11.07 3.94 6.96
N GLY A 45 -12.21 3.73 6.29
CA GLY A 45 -13.29 4.72 6.20
C GLY A 45 -13.01 5.92 5.29
N TYR A 46 -11.77 6.05 4.78
CA TYR A 46 -11.37 7.05 3.78
C TYR A 46 -11.56 6.56 2.34
N SER A 47 -12.22 5.41 2.12
CA SER A 47 -12.54 4.87 0.79
C SER A 47 -13.62 5.68 0.05
N VAL A 48 -13.37 6.97 -0.17
CA VAL A 48 -14.33 7.96 -0.70
C VAL A 48 -14.32 8.05 -2.24
N GLY A 49 -13.71 7.06 -2.91
CA GLY A 49 -13.67 6.95 -4.37
C GLY A 49 -12.62 7.82 -5.07
N GLN A 50 -11.90 8.66 -4.34
CA GLN A 50 -10.80 9.48 -4.86
C GLN A 50 -9.73 9.66 -3.80
N TRP A 51 -8.49 9.86 -4.25
CA TRP A 51 -7.38 10.23 -3.39
C TRP A 51 -7.36 11.75 -3.22
N THR A 52 -7.49 12.23 -1.98
CA THR A 52 -7.51 13.66 -1.64
C THR A 52 -6.28 14.03 -0.80
N ASN A 53 -6.03 15.33 -0.61
CA ASN A 53 -4.96 15.79 0.27
C ASN A 53 -5.13 15.31 1.73
N GLU A 54 -6.35 15.05 2.19
CA GLU A 54 -6.59 14.48 3.51
C GLU A 54 -6.14 13.01 3.59
N CYS A 55 -6.20 12.27 2.48
CA CYS A 55 -5.68 10.92 2.39
C CYS A 55 -4.15 10.90 2.54
N GLU A 56 -3.45 11.83 1.89
CA GLU A 56 -1.99 11.98 2.07
C GLU A 56 -1.63 12.22 3.54
N LEU A 57 -2.32 13.15 4.20
CA LEU A 57 -2.07 13.47 5.62
C LEU A 57 -2.34 12.31 6.59
N TRP A 58 -3.19 11.36 6.20
CA TRP A 58 -3.56 10.23 7.05
C TRP A 58 -2.65 9.00 6.83
N PHE A 59 -2.19 8.78 5.59
CA PHE A 59 -1.47 7.55 5.19
C PHE A 59 0.03 7.74 4.97
N GLN A 60 0.55 8.96 4.89
CA GLN A 60 1.98 9.28 4.73
C GLN A 60 2.49 10.07 5.94
#